data_AF-A0A1J5HSZ7-F1
#
_entry.id   AF-A0A1J5HSZ7-F1
#
_cell.length_a   1.000
_cell.length_b   1.000
_cell.length_c   1.000
_cell.angle_alpha   90.00
_cell.angle_beta   90.00
_cell.angle_gamma   90.00
#
_symmetry.space_group_name_H-M   'P 1'
#
loop_
_entity.id
_entity.type
_entity.pdbx_description
1 polymer ?
#
loop_
_entity_poly.entity_id
_entity_poly.type
_entity_poly.pdbx_seq_one_letter_code
_entity_poly.pdbx_strand_id
1 'polypeptide(L)'
;MEFPVLLPTDTLILAAKLGVFPEDIEEKFVRGSGAGGQKINKTSSCVWLRHVPTKTEVKCQKHREREKNRISAYKLLVKKIEAIKLGKESSRAKKIFKLKKQKQRRSRRAQEKVLEGKARRGEIKSLRKPVGL
;
A
#
# COMPACT_ATOMS: atom_id res chain seq x y z
N MET A 1 3.93 -30.76 -3.25
CA MET A 1 3.01 -30.04 -2.35
C MET A 1 1.96 -29.40 -3.22
N GLU A 2 0.76 -29.96 -3.28
CA GLU A 2 -0.33 -29.33 -4.03
C GLU A 2 -0.71 -28.03 -3.32
N PHE A 3 -0.68 -26.92 -4.05
CA PHE A 3 -1.22 -25.64 -3.63
C PHE A 3 -2.60 -25.46 -4.30
N PRO A 4 -3.68 -26.20 -3.93
CA PRO A 4 -4.95 -26.00 -4.58
C PRO A 4 -5.75 -25.02 -3.72
N VAL A 5 -5.32 -23.76 -3.72
CA VAL A 5 -6.29 -22.70 -3.44
C VAL A 5 -6.91 -22.38 -4.79
N LEU A 6 -8.24 -22.26 -4.85
CA LEU A 6 -8.91 -21.63 -5.98
C LEU A 6 -8.49 -20.16 -6.05
N LEU A 7 -7.36 -19.92 -6.70
CA LEU A 7 -6.84 -18.60 -6.94
C LEU A 7 -7.66 -17.96 -8.07
N PRO A 8 -7.99 -16.66 -7.96
CA PRO A 8 -8.66 -15.96 -9.03
C PRO A 8 -7.81 -15.95 -10.30
N THR A 9 -8.45 -16.18 -11.44
CA THR A 9 -7.82 -16.35 -12.77
C THR A 9 -6.85 -15.23 -13.11
N ASP A 10 -7.23 -13.98 -12.83
CA ASP A 10 -6.38 -12.80 -13.07
C ASP A 10 -5.01 -12.89 -12.37
N THR A 11 -5.00 -13.48 -11.17
CA THR A 11 -3.78 -13.59 -10.37
C THR A 11 -2.86 -14.67 -10.92
N LEU A 12 -3.42 -15.76 -11.45
CA LEU A 12 -2.68 -16.83 -12.10
C LEU A 12 -2.04 -16.34 -13.40
N ILE A 13 -2.79 -15.61 -14.24
CA ILE A 13 -2.28 -15.03 -15.49
C ILE A 13 -1.11 -14.08 -15.20
N LEU A 14 -1.26 -13.22 -14.19
CA LEU A 14 -0.20 -12.28 -13.79
C LEU A 14 1.02 -13.02 -13.22
N ALA A 15 0.81 -14.06 -12.41
CA ALA A 15 1.89 -14.88 -11.86
C ALA A 15 2.68 -15.58 -12.97
N ALA A 16 2.00 -16.18 -13.95
CA ALA A 16 2.62 -16.81 -15.12
C ALA A 16 3.44 -15.81 -15.93
N LYS A 17 2.90 -14.61 -16.21
CA LYS A 17 3.63 -13.53 -16.90
C LYS A 17 4.89 -13.10 -16.14
N LEU A 18 4.86 -13.16 -14.81
CA LEU A 18 5.99 -12.81 -13.95
C LEU A 18 6.90 -14.01 -13.67
N GLY A 19 6.64 -15.20 -14.22
CA GLY A 19 7.43 -16.41 -13.96
C GLY A 19 7.43 -16.82 -12.49
N VAL A 20 6.28 -16.67 -11.82
CA VAL A 20 6.10 -17.08 -10.42
C VAL A 20 5.33 -18.40 -10.42
N PHE A 21 6.02 -19.49 -10.11
CA PHE A 21 5.43 -20.82 -10.05
C PHE A 21 5.01 -21.18 -8.62
N PRO A 22 3.97 -22.00 -8.43
CA PRO A 22 3.55 -22.45 -7.10
C PRO A 22 4.62 -23.29 -6.39
N GLU A 23 5.47 -23.98 -7.14
CA GLU A 23 6.57 -24.82 -6.64
C GLU A 23 7.66 -24.01 -5.92
N ASP A 24 7.88 -22.77 -6.36
CA ASP A 24 8.87 -21.85 -5.81
C ASP A 24 8.39 -21.13 -4.53
N ILE A 25 7.17 -21.43 -4.07
CA ILE A 25 6.54 -20.74 -2.96
C ILE A 25 6.49 -21.66 -1.74
N GLU A 26 7.16 -21.21 -0.68
CA GLU A 26 7.03 -21.80 0.64
C GLU A 26 5.88 -21.17 1.39
N GLU A 27 5.00 -22.02 1.92
CA GLU A 27 3.88 -21.63 2.76
C GLU A 27 4.10 -22.05 4.21
N LYS A 28 3.88 -21.13 5.15
CA LYS A 28 3.85 -21.42 6.59
C LYS A 28 2.66 -20.73 7.25
N PHE A 29 2.02 -21.43 8.18
CA PHE A 29 0.97 -20.85 9.01
C PHE A 29 1.56 -20.38 10.33
N VAL A 30 1.46 -19.08 10.57
CA VAL A 30 2.00 -18.44 11.77
C VAL A 30 0.85 -17.94 12.65
N ARG A 31 1.14 -17.73 13.94
CA ARG A 31 0.21 -17.03 14.82
C ARG A 31 0.17 -15.56 14.43
N GLY A 32 -1.02 -14.99 14.51
CA GLY A 32 -1.21 -13.57 14.22
C GLY A 32 -0.58 -12.68 15.29
N SER A 33 -0.31 -11.42 14.92
CA SER A 33 0.21 -10.40 15.84
C SER A 33 -0.78 -9.25 15.97
N GLY A 34 -0.91 -8.68 17.18
CA GLY A 34 -1.69 -7.47 17.43
C GLY A 34 -2.69 -7.60 18.59
N ALA A 35 -3.42 -6.52 18.87
CA ALA A 35 -4.51 -6.51 19.85
C ALA A 35 -5.59 -7.51 19.40
N GLY A 36 -5.67 -8.63 20.11
CA GLY A 36 -6.51 -9.75 19.73
C GLY A 36 -6.99 -10.54 20.94
N GLY A 37 -8.20 -11.07 20.84
CA GLY A 37 -8.74 -11.98 21.85
C GLY A 37 -8.16 -13.39 21.71
N GLN A 38 -8.73 -14.32 22.49
CA GLN A 38 -8.33 -15.72 22.56
C GLN A 38 -8.15 -16.39 21.17
N LYS A 39 -8.98 -16.02 20.19
CA LYS A 39 -8.94 -16.59 18.84
C LYS A 39 -7.61 -16.32 18.11
N ILE A 40 -7.04 -15.12 18.23
CA ILE A 40 -5.80 -14.72 17.54
C ILE A 40 -4.59 -15.44 18.16
N ASN A 41 -4.59 -15.61 19.49
CA ASN A 41 -3.49 -16.25 20.21
C ASN A 41 -3.48 -17.78 19.99
N LYS A 42 -4.66 -18.40 19.93
CA LYS A 42 -4.78 -19.86 19.80
C LYS A 42 -4.76 -20.36 18.35
N THR A 43 -5.28 -19.59 17.39
CA THR A 43 -5.44 -20.05 16.00
C THR A 43 -4.34 -19.50 15.10
N SER A 44 -3.60 -20.38 14.41
CA SER A 44 -2.62 -20.02 13.37
C SER A 44 -3.32 -19.71 12.04
N SER A 45 -4.05 -18.59 11.98
CA SER A 45 -4.75 -18.14 10.77
C SER A 45 -3.94 -17.21 9.89
N CYS A 46 -2.80 -16.69 10.37
CA CYS A 46 -1.92 -15.83 9.57
C CYS A 46 -1.10 -16.69 8.60
N VAL A 47 -1.06 -16.27 7.35
CA VAL A 47 -0.33 -16.98 6.28
C VAL A 47 0.94 -16.20 5.98
N TRP A 48 2.07 -16.88 6.07
CA TRP A 48 3.36 -16.40 5.58
C TRP A 48 3.69 -17.15 4.30
N LEU A 49 3.96 -16.39 3.24
CA LEU A 49 4.43 -16.91 1.96
C LEU A 49 5.81 -16.34 1.66
N ARG A 50 6.71 -17.20 1.21
CA ARG A 50 8.04 -16.82 0.72
C ARG A 50 8.24 -17.35 -0.68
N HIS A 51 8.60 -16.46 -1.60
CA HIS A 51 9.07 -16.85 -2.92
C HIS A 51 10.58 -17.05 -2.86
N VAL A 52 11.04 -18.29 -3.05
CA VAL A 52 12.45 -18.68 -2.91
C VAL A 52 13.37 -17.90 -3.87
N PRO A 53 13.12 -17.84 -5.19
CA PRO A 53 14.08 -17.25 -6.13
C PRO A 53 14.19 -15.73 -5.99
N THR A 54 13.10 -15.01 -5.68
CA THR A 54 13.17 -13.56 -5.45
C THR A 54 13.44 -13.16 -4.00
N LYS A 55 13.51 -14.13 -3.07
CA LYS A 55 13.61 -13.93 -1.62
C LYS A 55 12.53 -12.97 -1.07
N THR A 56 11.37 -12.93 -1.72
CA THR A 56 10.29 -12.00 -1.36
C THR A 56 9.37 -12.68 -0.36
N GLU A 57 9.24 -12.06 0.81
CA GLU A 57 8.36 -12.55 1.87
C GLU A 57 7.15 -11.65 2.07
N VAL A 58 6.02 -12.28 2.41
CA VAL A 58 4.76 -11.61 2.72
C VAL A 58 4.06 -12.34 3.87
N LYS A 59 3.54 -11.57 4.84
CA LYS A 59 2.60 -12.04 5.88
C LYS A 59 1.24 -11.42 5.63
N CYS A 60 0.17 -12.20 5.70
CA CYS A 60 -1.19 -11.70 5.57
C CYS A 60 -2.09 -12.26 6.68
N GLN A 61 -2.69 -11.34 7.44
CA GLN A 61 -3.71 -11.60 8.45
C GLN A 61 -4.84 -10.58 8.25
N LYS A 62 -5.72 -10.82 7.28
CA LYS A 62 -6.83 -9.91 6.96
C LYS A 62 -8.18 -10.46 7.45
N HIS A 63 -8.33 -11.78 7.40
CA HIS A 63 -9.55 -12.50 7.72
C HIS A 63 -9.32 -13.48 8.87
N ARG A 64 -10.42 -13.93 9.50
CA ARG A 64 -10.39 -14.98 10.52
C ARG A 64 -10.08 -16.35 9.92
N GLU A 65 -10.50 -16.57 8.67
CA GLU A 65 -10.31 -17.80 7.91
C GLU A 65 -8.94 -17.85 7.23
N ARG A 66 -8.27 -19.00 7.34
CA ARG A 66 -6.94 -19.24 6.77
C ARG A 66 -6.96 -19.20 5.25
N GLU A 67 -7.95 -19.83 4.61
CA GLU A 67 -8.05 -19.93 3.15
C GLU A 67 -8.16 -18.56 2.47
N LYS A 68 -9.01 -17.68 3.02
CA LYS A 68 -9.12 -16.27 2.57
C LYS A 68 -7.81 -15.51 2.73
N ASN A 69 -7.03 -15.82 3.78
CA ASN A 69 -5.70 -15.26 3.98
C ASN A 69 -4.69 -15.83 2.98
N ARG A 70 -4.77 -17.10 2.56
CA ARG A 70 -3.90 -17.68 1.50
C ARG A 70 -4.09 -16.96 0.17
N ILE A 71 -5.34 -16.79 -0.29
CA ILE A 71 -5.67 -16.05 -1.51
C ILE A 71 -5.11 -14.62 -1.44
N SER A 72 -5.33 -13.96 -0.30
CA SER A 72 -4.88 -12.59 -0.09
C SER A 72 -3.36 -12.47 -0.05
N ALA A 73 -2.68 -13.42 0.60
CA ALA A 73 -1.22 -13.48 0.67
C ALA A 73 -0.61 -13.70 -0.72
N TYR A 74 -1.17 -14.62 -1.51
CA TYR A 74 -0.70 -14.91 -2.86
C TYR A 74 -0.85 -13.68 -3.78
N LYS A 75 -2.04 -13.04 -3.78
CA LYS A 75 -2.26 -11.78 -4.50
C LYS A 75 -1.26 -10.69 -4.10
N LEU A 76 -0.92 -10.61 -2.82
CA LEU A 76 0.01 -9.62 -2.31
C LEU A 76 1.47 -9.94 -2.71
N LEU A 77 1.85 -11.23 -2.70
CA LEU A 77 3.15 -11.70 -3.16
C LEU A 77 3.38 -11.37 -4.63
N VAL A 78 2.44 -11.74 -5.51
CA VAL A 78 2.52 -11.46 -6.95
C VAL A 78 2.62 -9.96 -7.21
N LYS A 79 1.81 -9.13 -6.56
CA LYS A 79 1.88 -7.66 -6.68
C LYS A 79 3.20 -7.09 -6.18
N LYS A 80 3.81 -7.69 -5.15
CA LYS A 80 5.10 -7.25 -4.62
C LYS A 80 6.22 -7.59 -5.61
N ILE A 81 6.18 -8.78 -6.20
CA ILE A 81 7.12 -9.20 -7.25
C ILE A 81 6.96 -8.32 -8.50
N GLU A 82 5.72 -8.03 -8.92
CA GLU A 82 5.42 -7.10 -10.02
C GLU A 82 6.04 -5.72 -9.75
N ALA A 83 5.85 -5.19 -8.54
CA ALA A 83 6.42 -3.90 -8.16
C ALA A 83 7.94 -3.90 -8.12
N ILE A 84 8.59 -5.02 -7.78
CA ILE A 84 10.05 -5.16 -7.81
C ILE A 84 10.53 -5.18 -9.28
N LYS A 85 9.88 -5.96 -10.15
CA LYS A 85 10.26 -6.08 -11.57
C LYS A 85 10.03 -4.80 -12.37
N LEU A 86 8.88 -4.14 -12.19
CA LEU A 86 8.52 -2.92 -12.93
C LEU A 86 8.97 -1.63 -12.22
N GLY A 87 9.32 -1.68 -10.93
CA GLY A 87 9.78 -0.54 -10.16
C GLY A 87 8.84 0.67 -10.23
N LYS A 88 9.37 1.81 -10.70
CA LYS A 88 8.64 3.09 -10.84
C LYS A 88 7.56 3.04 -11.91
N GLU A 89 7.63 2.09 -12.84
CA GLU A 89 6.66 1.96 -13.92
C GLU A 89 5.39 1.24 -13.51
N SER A 90 5.42 0.56 -12.36
CA SER A 90 4.24 -0.09 -11.79
C SER A 90 3.07 0.89 -11.73
N SER A 91 1.90 0.42 -12.17
CA SER A 91 0.65 1.18 -12.14
C SER A 91 0.36 1.78 -10.75
N ARG A 92 0.76 1.06 -9.69
CA ARG A 92 0.64 1.50 -8.30
C ARG A 92 1.57 2.67 -7.99
N ALA A 93 2.82 2.61 -8.41
CA ALA A 93 3.79 3.70 -8.22
C ALA A 93 3.32 4.98 -8.93
N LYS A 94 2.85 4.86 -10.17
CA LYS A 94 2.27 5.98 -10.95
C LYS A 94 1.05 6.60 -10.24
N LYS A 95 0.13 5.78 -9.73
CA LYS A 95 -1.04 6.24 -8.95
C LYS A 95 -0.62 6.97 -7.67
N ILE A 96 0.33 6.43 -6.91
CA ILE A 96 0.85 7.06 -5.67
C ILE A 96 1.50 8.41 -6.00
N PHE A 97 2.33 8.47 -7.05
CA PHE A 97 2.96 9.72 -7.49
C PHE A 97 1.92 10.78 -7.87
N LYS A 98 0.90 10.41 -8.64
CA LYS A 98 -0.21 11.30 -9.02
C LYS A 98 -0.94 11.86 -7.80
N LEU A 99 -1.25 11.00 -6.83
CA LEU A 99 -1.89 11.41 -5.58
C LEU A 99 -1.02 12.37 -4.75
N LYS A 100 0.28 12.08 -4.61
CA LYS A 100 1.22 12.98 -3.93
C LYS A 100 1.29 14.35 -4.61
N LYS A 101 1.44 14.39 -5.93
CA LYS A 101 1.45 15.64 -6.71
C LYS A 101 0.16 16.42 -6.55
N GLN A 102 -0.99 15.73 -6.52
CA GLN A 102 -2.29 16.38 -6.29
C GLN A 102 -2.39 16.98 -4.89
N LYS A 103 -1.98 16.25 -3.85
CA LYS A 103 -1.96 16.75 -2.46
C LYS A 103 -1.04 17.96 -2.31
N GLN A 104 0.16 17.90 -2.89
CA GLN A 104 1.12 19.01 -2.87
C GLN A 104 0.54 20.26 -3.55
N ARG A 105 -0.11 20.12 -4.71
CA ARG A 105 -0.77 21.24 -5.41
C ARG A 105 -1.86 21.88 -4.55
N ARG A 106 -2.71 21.09 -3.88
CA ARG A 106 -3.75 21.62 -2.98
C ARG A 106 -3.14 22.38 -1.82
N SER A 107 -2.11 21.83 -1.19
CA SER A 107 -1.39 22.49 -0.08
C SER A 107 -0.75 23.80 -0.52
N ARG A 108 -0.06 23.83 -1.66
CA ARG A 108 0.53 25.05 -2.22
C ARG A 108 -0.52 26.14 -2.47
N ARG A 109 -1.65 25.79 -3.12
CA ARG A 109 -2.74 26.74 -3.37
C ARG A 109 -3.34 27.31 -2.07
N ALA A 110 -3.47 26.48 -1.04
CA ALA A 110 -3.96 26.94 0.26
C ALA A 110 -2.98 27.93 0.91
N GLN A 111 -1.67 27.66 0.85
CA GLN A 111 -0.64 28.56 1.36
C GLN A 111 -0.59 29.88 0.60
N GLU A 112 -0.69 29.83 -0.73
CA GLU A 112 -0.72 31.00 -1.61
C GLU A 112 -1.91 31.92 -1.28
N LYS A 113 -3.11 31.36 -1.10
CA LYS A 113 -4.30 32.12 -0.68
C LYS A 113 -4.11 32.79 0.70
N VAL A 114 -3.44 32.12 1.63
CA VAL A 114 -3.13 32.69 2.95
C VAL A 114 -2.14 33.84 2.84
N LEU A 115 -1.08 33.68 2.04
CA LEU A 115 -0.08 34.73 1.80
C LEU A 115 -0.71 35.96 1.14
N GLU A 116 -1.55 35.77 0.12
CA GLU A 116 -2.30 36.83 -0.54
C GLU A 116 -3.21 37.57 0.45
N GLY A 117 -3.96 36.83 1.27
CA GLY A 117 -4.81 37.44 2.31
C GLY A 117 -4.02 38.26 3.33
N LYS A 118 -2.80 37.80 3.70
CA LYS A 118 -1.90 38.56 4.57
C LYS A 118 -1.36 39.82 3.90
N ALA A 119 -0.95 39.73 2.63
CA ALA A 119 -0.46 40.86 1.85
C ALA A 119 -1.53 41.96 1.73
N ARG A 120 -2.74 41.59 1.28
CA ARG A 120 -3.89 42.51 1.20
C ARG A 120 -4.20 43.18 2.54
N ARG A 121 -4.18 42.42 3.64
CA ARG A 121 -4.39 42.98 4.98
C ARG A 121 -3.27 43.95 5.39
N GLY A 122 -2.04 43.69 4.97
CA GLY A 122 -0.90 44.58 5.15
C GLY A 122 -1.09 45.92 4.45
N GLU A 123 -1.48 45.90 3.17
CA GLU A 123 -1.79 47.11 2.38
C GLU A 123 -2.92 47.94 3.00
N ILE A 124 -4.01 47.29 3.42
CA ILE A 124 -5.10 47.98 4.10
C ILE A 124 -4.60 48.64 5.39
N LYS A 125 -3.73 47.98 6.16
CA LYS A 125 -3.17 48.54 7.40
C LYS A 125 -2.23 49.70 7.13
N SER A 126 -1.43 49.68 6.06
CA SER A 126 -0.55 50.81 5.72
C SER A 126 -1.35 52.04 5.33
N LEU A 127 -2.43 51.85 4.56
CA LEU A 127 -3.32 52.95 4.15
C LEU A 127 -4.10 53.58 5.31
N ARG A 128 -4.36 52.82 6.38
CA ARG A 128 -5.06 53.28 7.59
C ARG A 128 -4.13 53.88 8.65
N LYS A 129 -2.82 53.94 8.41
CA LYS A 129 -1.93 54.61 9.34
C LYS A 129 -2.30 56.10 9.40
N PRO A 130 -2.36 56.71 10.58
CA PRO A 130 -2.59 58.14 10.68
C PRO A 130 -1.48 58.86 9.91
N VAL A 131 -1.86 59.81 9.06
CA VAL A 131 -0.92 60.65 8.32
C VAL A 131 -0.44 61.73 9.28
N GLY A 132 0.66 61.47 9.98
CA GLY A 132 1.33 62.41 10.87
C GLY A 132 0.60 62.68 12.21
N LEU A 133 1.40 62.74 13.26
CA LEU A 133 1.23 63.65 14.40
C LEU A 133 1.83 64.99 13.98
#